data_AF-A0A6A0GQC5-F1
#
_entry.id   AF-A0A6A0GQC5-F1
#
_cell.length_a   1.000
_cell.length_b   1.000
_cell.length_c   1.000
_cell.angle_alpha   90.00
_cell.angle_beta   90.00
_cell.angle_gamma   90.00
#
_symmetry.space_group_name_H-M   'P 1'
#
loop_
_entity.id
_entity.type
_entity.pdbx_description
1 polymer ?
#
loop_
_entity_poly.entity_id
_entity_poly.type
_entity_poly.pdbx_seq_one_letter_code
_entity_poly.pdbx_strand_id
1 'polypeptide(L)'
;KWPLTASGWPSTSGSTASVAFIRKQKIYIGHVGDSGICLGYEDSKSNQEKSRITRCGGKVVNKSGVPRVVWNRPKRGHKGPVRRSTPMDEIPFLAVARSLGDLWSYNPTNNQFVVSPVPDVHVHPIDIKRHRCLIFGTDGLWNVMSPYMAVNIAYHTELNNENHYLGLVMPCGTQHMWVNPSRSVVKGALDRYSRCNLRADNTSAVVVFLDPPGRPKREVLLIYCVQSPSMGITATQRPVISIKRHRSRCCCQLHFSRVSSQER
;
A
#
# COMPACT_ATOMS: atom_id res chain seq x y z
N LYS A 1 -9.40 -34.81 -0.93
CA LYS A 1 -7.93 -34.88 -1.14
C LYS A 1 -7.59 -33.96 -2.30
N TRP A 2 -6.59 -33.10 -2.16
CA TRP A 2 -6.12 -32.26 -3.27
C TRP A 2 -5.36 -33.10 -4.31
N PRO A 3 -5.45 -32.75 -5.61
CA PRO A 3 -4.78 -33.50 -6.67
C PRO A 3 -3.25 -33.39 -6.57
N LEU A 4 -2.56 -34.50 -6.81
CA LEU A 4 -1.11 -34.57 -6.90
C LEU A 4 -0.65 -34.15 -8.29
N THR A 5 0.61 -33.73 -8.42
CA THR A 5 1.25 -33.50 -9.72
C THR A 5 1.33 -34.80 -10.53
N ALA A 6 1.66 -34.70 -11.82
CA ALA A 6 1.89 -35.87 -12.68
C ALA A 6 3.00 -36.82 -12.14
N SER A 7 3.88 -36.31 -11.29
CA SER A 7 4.95 -37.04 -10.60
C SER A 7 4.56 -37.56 -9.21
N GLY A 8 3.31 -37.41 -8.77
CA GLY A 8 2.80 -37.92 -7.49
C GLY A 8 3.10 -37.05 -6.28
N TRP A 9 3.62 -35.83 -6.46
CA TRP A 9 3.96 -34.92 -5.36
C TRP A 9 2.79 -33.96 -5.04
N PRO A 10 2.70 -33.45 -3.79
CA PRO A 10 1.76 -32.39 -3.45
C PRO A 10 1.96 -31.15 -4.32
N SER A 11 0.88 -30.41 -4.58
CA SER A 11 0.96 -29.16 -5.33
C SER A 11 1.93 -28.17 -4.68
N THR A 12 2.86 -27.66 -5.49
CA THR A 12 3.79 -26.59 -5.14
C THR A 12 3.22 -25.20 -5.42
N SER A 13 1.98 -25.12 -5.92
CA SER A 13 1.33 -23.85 -6.21
C SER A 13 0.85 -23.20 -4.90
N GLY A 14 1.31 -21.98 -4.69
CA GLY A 14 0.88 -21.09 -3.63
C GLY A 14 0.40 -19.75 -4.20
N SER A 15 -0.44 -19.05 -3.46
CA SER A 15 -0.85 -17.68 -3.81
C SER A 15 -0.98 -16.81 -2.56
N THR A 16 -0.76 -15.52 -2.74
CA THR A 16 -0.97 -14.51 -1.71
C THR A 16 -2.37 -13.90 -1.85
N ALA A 17 -2.89 -13.38 -0.74
CA ALA A 17 -4.18 -12.73 -0.71
C ALA A 17 -4.14 -11.50 0.19
N SER A 18 -4.59 -10.36 -0.34
CA SER A 18 -4.82 -9.12 0.42
C SER A 18 -6.25 -8.67 0.14
N VAL A 19 -7.12 -8.80 1.14
CA VAL A 19 -8.57 -8.59 1.01
C VAL A 19 -9.00 -7.49 1.98
N ALA A 20 -9.93 -6.64 1.54
CA ALA A 20 -10.62 -5.73 2.44
C ALA A 20 -12.14 -5.75 2.22
N PHE A 21 -12.89 -5.77 3.31
CA PHE A 21 -14.33 -5.54 3.32
C PHE A 21 -14.62 -4.15 3.89
N ILE A 22 -15.41 -3.35 3.18
CA ILE A 22 -15.85 -2.03 3.64
C ILE A 22 -17.32 -2.13 4.03
N ARG A 23 -17.63 -1.99 5.33
CA ARG A 23 -19.01 -2.07 5.82
C ARG A 23 -19.19 -1.20 7.05
N LYS A 24 -20.28 -0.43 7.09
CA LYS A 24 -20.68 0.41 8.24
C LYS A 24 -19.52 1.27 8.78
N GLN A 25 -18.86 2.03 7.90
CA GLN A 25 -17.72 2.90 8.23
C GLN A 25 -16.51 2.19 8.86
N LYS A 26 -16.33 0.90 8.59
CA LYS A 26 -15.17 0.12 8.99
C LYS A 26 -14.58 -0.60 7.79
N ILE A 27 -13.26 -0.73 7.79
CA ILE A 27 -12.49 -1.52 6.84
C ILE A 27 -11.98 -2.74 7.60
N TYR A 28 -12.41 -3.93 7.18
CA TYR A 28 -11.93 -5.20 7.69
C TYR A 28 -10.89 -5.72 6.71
N ILE A 29 -9.65 -5.86 7.14
CA ILE A 29 -8.53 -6.32 6.33
C ILE A 29 -8.21 -7.76 6.71
N GLY A 30 -7.99 -8.62 5.72
CA GLY A 30 -7.39 -9.94 5.88
C GLY A 30 -6.24 -10.11 4.90
N HIS A 31 -5.10 -10.61 5.37
CA HIS A 31 -3.92 -10.75 4.53
C HIS A 31 -3.11 -12.03 4.83
N VAL A 32 -2.69 -12.71 3.76
CA VAL A 32 -1.81 -13.87 3.73
C VAL A 32 -0.80 -13.64 2.61
N GLY A 33 0.51 -13.61 2.88
CA GLY A 33 1.49 -13.39 1.82
C GLY A 33 2.47 -12.25 2.10
N ASP A 34 2.98 -11.67 1.02
CA ASP A 34 3.81 -10.47 0.95
C ASP A 34 3.18 -9.36 0.06
N SER A 35 2.01 -9.61 -0.53
CA SER A 35 1.13 -8.57 -1.04
C SER A 35 0.72 -7.59 0.09
N GLY A 36 0.33 -6.37 -0.22
CA GLY A 36 0.10 -5.33 0.80
C GLY A 36 -1.05 -4.39 0.52
N ILE A 37 -1.62 -3.83 1.58
CA ILE A 37 -2.63 -2.77 1.53
C ILE A 37 -2.07 -1.52 2.21
N CYS A 38 -2.15 -0.39 1.52
CA CYS A 38 -1.78 0.93 2.01
C CYS A 38 -3.03 1.80 2.19
N LEU A 39 -3.17 2.43 3.35
CA LEU A 39 -4.18 3.46 3.61
C LEU A 39 -3.55 4.85 3.44
N GLY A 40 -4.02 5.60 2.45
CA GLY A 40 -3.68 7.00 2.25
C GLY A 40 -4.62 7.90 3.06
N TYR A 41 -4.03 8.81 3.84
CA TYR A 41 -4.77 9.77 4.64
C TYR A 41 -4.15 11.17 4.57
N GLU A 42 -5.00 12.17 4.69
CA GLU A 42 -4.61 13.56 4.80
C GLU A 42 -4.35 13.88 6.27
N ASP A 43 -3.10 14.18 6.60
CA ASP A 43 -2.72 14.57 7.96
C ASP A 43 -2.59 16.08 8.06
N SER A 44 -3.45 16.71 8.86
CA SER A 44 -3.26 18.10 9.28
C SER A 44 -2.21 18.25 10.39
N LYS A 45 -1.76 17.12 10.98
CA LYS A 45 -0.94 17.06 12.20
C LYS A 45 0.42 16.38 11.98
N SER A 46 1.07 16.65 10.84
CA SER A 46 2.45 16.23 10.52
C SER A 46 3.51 16.49 11.62
N ASN A 47 3.20 17.28 12.65
CA ASN A 47 4.11 17.60 13.74
C ASN A 47 3.87 16.79 15.03
N GLN A 48 2.68 16.24 15.29
CA GLN A 48 2.39 15.70 16.65
C GLN A 48 3.15 14.40 16.95
N GLU A 49 3.24 13.45 16.02
CA GLU A 49 3.90 12.17 16.29
C GLU A 49 5.43 12.28 16.27
N LYS A 50 5.98 13.08 15.36
CA LYS A 50 7.41 13.43 15.38
C LYS A 50 7.77 14.15 16.68
N SER A 51 6.95 15.13 17.09
CA SER A 51 7.15 15.84 18.37
C SER A 51 6.98 14.91 19.58
N ARG A 52 6.07 13.93 19.56
CA ARG A 52 5.92 12.94 20.63
C ARG A 52 7.17 12.05 20.73
N ILE A 53 7.65 11.51 19.61
CA ILE A 53 8.87 10.67 19.59
C ILE A 53 10.08 11.46 20.08
N THR A 54 10.26 12.71 19.62
CA THR A 54 11.33 13.59 20.10
C THR A 54 11.17 13.94 21.59
N ARG A 55 9.95 14.20 22.07
CA ARG A 55 9.67 14.47 23.50
C ARG A 55 9.94 13.26 24.38
N CYS A 56 9.73 12.05 23.87
CA CYS A 56 10.08 10.78 24.54
C CYS A 56 11.56 10.39 24.37
N GLY A 57 12.42 11.28 23.86
CA GLY A 57 13.86 11.03 23.67
C GLY A 57 14.23 10.16 22.46
N GLY A 58 13.26 9.80 21.62
CA GLY A 58 13.49 9.06 20.38
C GLY A 58 13.92 9.96 19.22
N LYS A 59 14.64 9.40 18.25
CA LYS A 59 15.11 10.09 17.03
C LYS A 59 14.44 9.51 15.79
N VAL A 60 14.02 10.36 14.85
CA VAL A 60 13.45 9.94 13.56
C VAL A 60 14.33 10.47 12.43
N VAL A 61 14.85 9.58 11.58
CA VAL A 61 15.70 9.92 10.43
C VAL A 61 14.94 9.61 9.15
N ASN A 62 15.01 10.50 8.16
CA ASN A 62 14.39 10.27 6.87
C ASN A 62 15.35 9.51 5.95
N LYS A 63 14.99 8.28 5.56
CA LYS A 63 15.78 7.46 4.63
C LYS A 63 14.93 7.18 3.38
N SER A 64 15.36 7.72 2.24
CA SER A 64 14.66 7.57 0.95
C SER A 64 13.21 8.06 0.97
N GLY A 65 12.94 9.17 1.66
CA GLY A 65 11.61 9.77 1.76
C GLY A 65 10.68 9.12 2.79
N VAL A 66 11.14 8.10 3.52
CA VAL A 66 10.40 7.45 4.60
C VAL A 66 10.99 7.85 5.95
N PRO A 67 10.20 8.46 6.87
CA PRO A 67 10.64 8.69 8.24
C PRO A 67 10.78 7.36 8.99
N ARG A 68 11.97 7.09 9.52
CA ARG A 68 12.30 5.86 10.27
C ARG A 68 12.71 6.22 11.69
N VAL A 69 12.11 5.56 12.68
CA VAL A 69 12.51 5.69 14.08
C VAL A 69 13.85 4.98 14.27
N VAL A 70 14.80 5.67 14.89
CA VAL A 70 16.14 5.16 15.17
C VAL A 70 16.06 4.25 16.39
N TRP A 71 16.46 3.00 16.21
CA TRP A 71 16.71 2.07 17.30
C TRP A 71 18.20 2.07 17.63
N ASN A 72 18.56 2.33 18.88
CA ASN A 72 19.94 2.30 19.35
C ASN A 72 20.26 0.88 19.86
N ARG A 73 21.31 0.27 19.28
CA ARG A 73 21.84 -1.02 19.70
C ARG A 73 23.33 -0.89 20.03
N PRO A 74 23.85 -1.49 21.11
CA PRO A 74 25.29 -1.66 21.31
C PRO A 74 25.93 -2.53 20.20
N LYS A 75 27.18 -2.24 19.85
CA LYS A 75 27.94 -3.03 18.86
C LYS A 75 28.13 -4.47 19.35
N ARG A 76 27.98 -5.45 18.46
CA ARG A 76 27.95 -6.89 18.80
C ARG A 76 29.37 -7.47 18.86
N GLY A 77 29.67 -8.17 19.97
CA GLY A 77 30.79 -9.11 20.13
C GLY A 77 30.37 -10.25 21.07
N HIS A 78 29.85 -11.35 20.52
CA HIS A 78 29.56 -12.61 21.23
C HIS A 78 29.69 -13.78 20.23
N LYS A 79 30.29 -14.91 20.67
CA LYS A 79 30.52 -16.13 19.87
C LYS A 79 30.31 -17.39 20.75
N GLY A 80 29.64 -18.41 20.22
CA GLY A 80 29.54 -19.78 20.76
C GLY A 80 28.83 -20.75 19.77
N PRO A 81 29.09 -22.07 19.77
CA PRO A 81 28.93 -22.92 18.57
C PRO A 81 27.69 -23.83 18.53
N VAL A 82 27.21 -24.10 17.32
CA VAL A 82 26.19 -25.13 16.99
C VAL A 82 26.88 -26.34 16.31
N ARG A 83 26.43 -27.59 16.56
CA ARG A 83 27.02 -28.86 16.03
C ARG A 83 26.10 -29.60 15.02
N ARG A 84 26.61 -30.72 14.46
CA ARG A 84 26.85 -30.92 13.01
C ARG A 84 26.55 -32.33 12.46
N SER A 85 25.38 -32.94 12.70
CA SER A 85 25.13 -34.30 12.12
C SER A 85 23.74 -34.55 11.54
N THR A 86 23.08 -33.52 11.00
CA THR A 86 22.00 -33.75 10.03
C THR A 86 22.33 -33.00 8.75
N PRO A 87 22.70 -33.68 7.65
CA PRO A 87 22.76 -33.06 6.33
C PRO A 87 21.34 -32.78 5.86
N MET A 88 21.01 -31.51 5.64
CA MET A 88 19.76 -31.07 5.03
C MET A 88 20.10 -30.18 3.84
N ASP A 89 19.54 -30.50 2.68
CA ASP A 89 19.55 -29.60 1.53
C ASP A 89 18.52 -28.50 1.77
N GLU A 90 19.01 -27.37 2.28
CA GLU A 90 18.19 -26.18 2.52
C GLU A 90 18.06 -25.38 1.23
N ILE A 91 17.00 -25.65 0.47
CA ILE A 91 16.62 -24.85 -0.69
C ILE A 91 15.61 -23.78 -0.23
N PRO A 92 16.00 -22.50 -0.12
CA PRO A 92 15.07 -21.43 0.22
C PRO A 92 14.09 -21.22 -0.94
N PHE A 93 12.89 -21.81 -0.84
CA PHE A 93 11.93 -21.85 -1.95
C PHE A 93 10.89 -20.71 -1.90
N LEU A 94 10.44 -20.27 -0.71
CA LEU A 94 9.37 -19.26 -0.58
C LEU A 94 9.80 -18.06 0.28
N ALA A 95 9.51 -16.86 -0.23
CA ALA A 95 9.81 -15.59 0.46
C ALA A 95 8.82 -15.24 1.59
N VAL A 96 7.83 -16.11 1.86
CA VAL A 96 6.73 -15.83 2.79
C VAL A 96 6.42 -17.03 3.68
N ALA A 97 6.18 -16.77 4.97
CA ALA A 97 5.75 -17.78 5.94
C ALA A 97 4.24 -18.11 5.88
N ARG A 98 3.46 -17.42 5.04
CA ARG A 98 2.01 -17.59 4.92
C ARG A 98 1.54 -17.49 3.47
N SER A 99 0.71 -18.42 3.03
CA SER A 99 0.11 -18.43 1.68
C SER A 99 -1.15 -19.29 1.67
N LEU A 100 -1.98 -19.12 0.65
CA LEU A 100 -3.03 -20.08 0.32
C LEU A 100 -2.45 -21.13 -0.64
N GLY A 101 -2.69 -22.41 -0.35
CA GLY A 101 -2.09 -23.51 -1.12
C GLY A 101 -0.83 -24.04 -0.44
N ASP A 102 0.27 -24.14 -1.18
CA ASP A 102 1.57 -24.61 -0.69
C ASP A 102 1.49 -25.92 0.11
N LEU A 103 0.74 -26.89 -0.43
CA LEU A 103 0.45 -28.15 0.25
C LEU A 103 1.69 -29.02 0.43
N TRP A 104 2.74 -28.77 -0.36
CA TRP A 104 4.08 -29.33 -0.18
C TRP A 104 4.65 -29.05 1.22
N SER A 105 4.20 -27.99 1.89
CA SER A 105 4.67 -27.61 3.23
C SER A 105 4.13 -28.51 4.35
N TYR A 106 3.36 -29.55 4.03
CA TYR A 106 2.84 -30.49 5.02
C TYR A 106 3.96 -31.32 5.68
N ASN A 107 4.06 -31.23 7.00
CA ASN A 107 4.93 -32.06 7.82
C ASN A 107 4.12 -33.22 8.43
N PRO A 108 4.37 -34.48 8.00
CA PRO A 108 3.61 -35.64 8.47
C PRO A 108 3.91 -35.99 9.93
N THR A 109 5.11 -35.69 10.43
CA THR A 109 5.53 -35.99 11.82
C THR A 109 4.70 -35.19 12.82
N ASN A 110 4.41 -33.93 12.49
CA ASN A 110 3.65 -33.02 13.36
C ASN A 110 2.19 -32.86 12.92
N ASN A 111 1.78 -33.52 11.81
CA ASN A 111 0.46 -33.40 11.20
C ASN A 111 0.01 -31.94 10.95
N GLN A 112 0.94 -31.10 10.47
CA GLN A 112 0.72 -29.65 10.30
C GLN A 112 1.42 -29.11 9.04
N PHE A 113 0.88 -28.05 8.45
CA PHE A 113 1.52 -27.30 7.38
C PHE A 113 2.51 -26.28 7.95
N VAL A 114 3.74 -26.26 7.42
CA VAL A 114 4.78 -25.29 7.79
C VAL A 114 4.44 -23.89 7.26
N VAL A 115 3.77 -23.80 6.11
CA VAL A 115 3.25 -22.55 5.56
C VAL A 115 1.80 -22.39 6.00
N SER A 116 1.49 -21.32 6.74
CA SER A 116 0.16 -21.13 7.31
C SER A 116 -0.79 -20.40 6.36
N PRO A 117 -2.00 -20.92 6.11
CA PRO A 117 -3.04 -20.22 5.34
C PRO A 117 -3.84 -19.23 6.18
N VAL A 118 -3.54 -19.10 7.48
CA VAL A 118 -4.32 -18.27 8.41
C VAL A 118 -3.99 -16.78 8.18
N PRO A 119 -4.98 -15.95 7.77
CA PRO A 119 -4.75 -14.53 7.54
C PRO A 119 -4.51 -13.78 8.84
N ASP A 120 -3.66 -12.76 8.77
CA ASP A 120 -3.69 -11.69 9.75
C ASP A 120 -4.89 -10.78 9.46
N VAL A 121 -5.69 -10.53 10.49
CA VAL A 121 -6.92 -9.74 10.37
C VAL A 121 -6.86 -8.46 11.19
N HIS A 122 -7.30 -7.35 10.60
CA HIS A 122 -7.29 -6.03 11.24
C HIS A 122 -8.58 -5.28 10.93
N VAL A 123 -9.05 -4.47 11.88
CA VAL A 123 -10.25 -3.63 11.68
C VAL A 123 -9.87 -2.17 11.87
N HIS A 124 -10.09 -1.36 10.83
CA HIS A 124 -9.83 0.08 10.85
C HIS A 124 -11.15 0.86 10.78
N PRO A 125 -11.46 1.75 11.74
CA PRO A 125 -12.56 2.70 11.58
C PRO A 125 -12.22 3.70 10.47
N ILE A 126 -13.21 4.05 9.64
CA ILE A 126 -13.04 5.04 8.58
C ILE A 126 -13.22 6.44 9.17
N ASP A 127 -12.15 7.23 9.16
CA ASP A 127 -12.24 8.67 9.40
C ASP A 127 -12.46 9.40 8.06
N ILE A 128 -13.70 9.78 7.78
CA ILE A 128 -14.13 10.46 6.54
C ILE A 128 -13.37 11.79 6.33
N LYS A 129 -12.91 12.42 7.42
CA LYS A 129 -12.20 13.70 7.32
C LYS A 129 -10.75 13.52 6.87
N ARG A 130 -10.15 12.35 7.12
CA ARG A 130 -8.73 12.09 6.90
C ARG A 130 -8.46 11.03 5.86
N HIS A 131 -9.15 9.91 5.88
CA HIS A 131 -8.91 8.79 4.98
C HIS A 131 -9.35 9.16 3.56
N ARG A 132 -8.47 8.92 2.58
CA ARG A 132 -8.68 9.33 1.18
C ARG A 132 -8.64 8.17 0.21
N CYS A 133 -7.78 7.19 0.43
CA CYS A 133 -7.71 6.04 -0.47
C CYS A 133 -7.13 4.78 0.19
N LEU A 134 -7.45 3.64 -0.39
CA LEU A 134 -6.75 2.37 -0.20
C LEU A 134 -6.00 2.01 -1.48
N ILE A 135 -4.79 1.50 -1.36
CA ILE A 135 -4.00 0.97 -2.47
C ILE A 135 -3.61 -0.46 -2.13
N PHE A 136 -4.11 -1.40 -2.91
CA PHE A 136 -3.68 -2.79 -2.90
C PHE A 136 -2.55 -2.95 -3.90
N GLY A 137 -1.53 -3.71 -3.55
CA GLY A 137 -0.43 -4.03 -4.45
C GLY A 137 0.16 -5.39 -4.15
N THR A 138 0.65 -6.06 -5.18
CA THR A 138 1.54 -7.22 -5.03
C THR A 138 2.93 -6.77 -4.60
N ASP A 139 3.77 -7.72 -4.21
CA ASP A 139 5.19 -7.51 -3.94
C ASP A 139 5.93 -6.84 -5.12
N GLY A 140 5.56 -7.16 -6.36
CA GLY A 140 6.05 -6.45 -7.56
C GLY A 140 5.85 -4.92 -7.50
N LEU A 141 4.83 -4.43 -6.80
CA LEU A 141 4.69 -2.99 -6.51
C LEU A 141 5.56 -2.58 -5.33
N TRP A 142 5.41 -3.26 -4.19
CA TRP A 142 5.97 -2.82 -2.90
C TRP A 142 7.49 -2.99 -2.78
N ASN A 143 8.09 -3.89 -3.55
CA ASN A 143 9.53 -4.11 -3.60
C ASN A 143 10.28 -2.91 -4.22
N VAL A 144 9.63 -2.17 -5.13
CA VAL A 144 10.24 -1.02 -5.81
C VAL A 144 9.63 0.31 -5.43
N MET A 145 8.38 0.36 -4.97
CA MET A 145 7.68 1.60 -4.66
C MET A 145 7.31 1.70 -3.17
N SER A 146 7.64 2.83 -2.56
CA SER A 146 7.20 3.09 -1.20
C SER A 146 5.69 3.42 -1.14
N PRO A 147 5.02 3.13 -0.01
CA PRO A 147 3.61 3.46 0.20
C PRO A 147 3.29 4.94 -0.02
N TYR A 148 4.21 5.79 0.44
CA TYR A 148 4.12 7.24 0.27
C TYR A 148 4.12 7.63 -1.21
N MET A 149 5.01 7.03 -2.01
CA MET A 149 5.07 7.32 -3.43
C MET A 149 3.83 6.82 -4.17
N ALA A 150 3.32 5.63 -3.83
CA ALA A 150 2.08 5.10 -4.41
C ALA A 150 0.89 6.01 -4.10
N VAL A 151 0.73 6.44 -2.84
CA VAL A 151 -0.32 7.40 -2.43
C VAL A 151 -0.14 8.74 -3.11
N ASN A 152 1.08 9.25 -3.24
CA ASN A 152 1.35 10.51 -3.91
C ASN A 152 0.98 10.45 -5.41
N ILE A 153 1.31 9.36 -6.10
CA ILE A 153 0.93 9.14 -7.50
C ILE A 153 -0.59 9.05 -7.66
N ALA A 154 -1.26 8.28 -6.80
CA ALA A 154 -2.72 8.19 -6.79
C ALA A 154 -3.37 9.55 -6.54
N TYR A 155 -2.86 10.31 -5.57
CA TYR A 155 -3.33 11.66 -5.24
C TYR A 155 -3.20 12.63 -6.42
N HIS A 156 -2.04 12.69 -7.07
CA HIS A 156 -1.85 13.57 -8.24
C HIS A 156 -2.69 13.12 -9.44
N THR A 157 -2.91 11.81 -9.60
CA THR A 157 -3.79 11.30 -10.66
C THR A 157 -5.24 11.70 -10.39
N GLU A 158 -5.68 11.64 -9.14
CA GLU A 158 -7.02 12.10 -8.74
C GLU A 158 -7.20 13.59 -8.96
N LEU A 159 -6.21 14.43 -8.61
CA LEU A 159 -6.24 15.86 -8.92
C LEU A 159 -6.33 16.13 -10.42
N ASN A 160 -5.57 15.39 -11.24
CA ASN A 160 -5.67 15.50 -12.69
C ASN A 160 -7.08 15.11 -13.19
N ASN A 161 -7.66 14.05 -12.63
CA ASN A 161 -9.01 13.62 -13.00
C ASN A 161 -10.08 14.62 -12.55
N GLU A 162 -9.94 15.24 -11.36
CA GLU A 162 -10.77 16.37 -10.92
C GLU A 162 -10.76 17.48 -11.98
N ASN A 163 -9.57 17.90 -12.43
CA ASN A 163 -9.42 18.95 -13.44
C ASN A 163 -10.01 18.54 -14.79
N HIS A 164 -9.86 17.27 -15.18
CA HIS A 164 -10.48 16.72 -16.40
C HIS A 164 -12.01 16.83 -16.34
N TYR A 165 -12.64 16.47 -15.21
CA TYR A 165 -14.10 16.59 -15.06
C TYR A 165 -14.58 18.04 -15.07
N LEU A 166 -13.75 18.98 -14.61
CA LEU A 166 -14.04 20.41 -14.61
C LEU A 166 -13.73 21.11 -15.95
N GLY A 167 -13.24 20.37 -16.96
CA GLY A 167 -12.89 20.94 -18.26
C GLY A 167 -11.75 21.97 -18.22
N LEU A 168 -10.91 21.91 -17.19
CA LEU A 168 -9.79 22.83 -17.03
C LEU A 168 -8.72 22.53 -18.08
N VAL A 169 -8.09 23.59 -18.59
CA VAL A 169 -7.00 23.50 -19.57
C VAL A 169 -5.67 23.60 -18.83
N MET A 170 -4.71 22.77 -19.21
CA MET A 170 -3.34 22.88 -18.77
C MET A 170 -2.73 24.22 -19.22
N PRO A 171 -1.67 24.72 -18.57
CA PRO A 171 -0.99 25.96 -18.97
C PRO A 171 -0.49 25.96 -20.42
N CYS A 172 -0.24 24.78 -21.00
CA CYS A 172 0.15 24.60 -22.40
C CYS A 172 -1.02 24.61 -23.40
N GLY A 173 -2.25 24.90 -22.97
CA GLY A 173 -3.42 24.96 -23.83
C GLY A 173 -4.08 23.60 -24.13
N THR A 174 -3.55 22.50 -23.59
CA THR A 174 -4.13 21.16 -23.76
C THR A 174 -5.12 20.82 -22.65
N GLN A 175 -6.18 20.08 -23.00
CA GLN A 175 -7.14 19.60 -22.02
C GLN A 175 -6.52 18.54 -21.10
N HIS A 176 -6.89 18.53 -19.83
CA HIS A 176 -6.60 17.40 -18.95
C HIS A 176 -7.29 16.14 -19.50
N MET A 177 -6.58 15.02 -19.58
CA MET A 177 -7.17 13.72 -19.94
C MET A 177 -7.42 12.89 -18.69
N TRP A 178 -8.50 12.11 -18.67
CA TRP A 178 -8.73 11.14 -17.59
C TRP A 178 -7.66 10.04 -17.62
N VAL A 179 -7.11 9.73 -16.46
CA VAL A 179 -6.09 8.68 -16.30
C VAL A 179 -6.53 7.71 -15.20
N ASN A 180 -6.40 6.41 -15.49
CA ASN A 180 -6.67 5.38 -14.50
C ASN A 180 -5.61 5.45 -13.36
N PRO A 181 -6.03 5.68 -12.09
CA PRO A 181 -5.11 5.76 -10.95
C PRO A 181 -4.25 4.51 -10.74
N SER A 182 -4.83 3.32 -10.89
CA SER A 182 -4.09 2.05 -10.79
C SER A 182 -3.02 1.95 -11.87
N ARG A 183 -3.33 2.37 -13.11
CA ARG A 183 -2.35 2.41 -14.20
C ARG A 183 -1.19 3.36 -13.88
N SER A 184 -1.47 4.53 -13.32
CA SER A 184 -0.43 5.48 -12.91
C SER A 184 0.49 4.90 -11.83
N VAL A 185 -0.08 4.22 -10.84
CA VAL A 185 0.69 3.55 -9.77
C VAL A 185 1.57 2.44 -10.34
N VAL A 186 1.02 1.55 -11.18
CA VAL A 186 1.81 0.48 -11.85
C VAL A 186 2.90 1.08 -12.74
N LYS A 187 2.58 2.11 -13.54
CA LYS A 187 3.57 2.80 -14.38
C LYS A 187 4.72 3.36 -13.54
N GLY A 188 4.43 4.01 -12.41
CA GLY A 188 5.48 4.51 -11.52
C GLY A 188 6.39 3.42 -10.98
N ALA A 189 5.88 2.19 -10.82
CA ALA A 189 6.66 1.02 -10.40
C ALA A 189 7.57 0.56 -11.54
N LEU A 190 7.02 0.40 -12.75
CA LEU A 190 7.76 0.02 -13.96
C LEU A 190 8.87 1.04 -14.30
N ASP A 191 8.58 2.34 -14.18
CA ASP A 191 9.58 3.40 -14.35
C ASP A 191 10.73 3.25 -13.34
N ARG A 192 10.43 2.74 -12.13
CA ARG A 192 11.45 2.50 -11.11
C ARG A 192 12.25 1.23 -11.34
N TYR A 193 11.61 0.14 -11.79
CA TYR A 193 12.32 -1.04 -12.29
C TYR A 193 13.32 -0.65 -13.38
N SER A 194 12.87 0.12 -14.37
CA SER A 194 13.72 0.62 -15.47
C SER A 194 14.87 1.49 -14.95
N ARG A 195 14.59 2.52 -14.13
CA ARG A 195 15.63 3.40 -13.57
C ARG A 195 16.65 2.69 -12.70
N CYS A 196 16.25 1.62 -12.00
CA CYS A 196 17.13 0.83 -11.16
C CYS A 196 17.81 -0.33 -11.91
N ASN A 197 17.57 -0.47 -13.22
CA ASN A 197 18.04 -1.58 -14.05
C ASN A 197 17.69 -2.95 -13.46
N LEU A 198 16.46 -3.08 -12.96
CA LEU A 198 15.91 -4.30 -12.38
C LEU A 198 14.93 -4.94 -13.35
N ARG A 199 14.92 -6.28 -13.42
CA ARG A 199 13.87 -7.02 -14.12
C ARG A 199 12.54 -6.83 -13.37
N ALA A 200 11.51 -6.37 -14.09
CA ALA A 200 10.18 -6.22 -13.53
C ALA A 200 9.55 -7.58 -13.20
N ASP A 201 8.83 -7.62 -12.08
CA ASP A 201 7.97 -8.73 -11.71
C ASP A 201 6.50 -8.43 -12.09
N ASN A 202 5.63 -9.43 -11.99
CA ASN A 202 4.19 -9.28 -12.12
C ASN A 202 3.67 -8.25 -11.12
N THR A 203 3.37 -7.06 -11.64
CA THR A 203 3.00 -5.90 -10.82
C THR A 203 1.51 -5.63 -10.99
N SER A 204 0.73 -5.86 -9.93
CA SER A 204 -0.70 -5.55 -9.90
C SER A 204 -0.99 -4.51 -8.83
N ALA A 205 -1.90 -3.58 -9.12
CA ALA A 205 -2.37 -2.60 -8.16
C ALA A 205 -3.86 -2.30 -8.32
N VAL A 206 -4.55 -2.08 -7.20
CA VAL A 206 -5.93 -1.60 -7.16
C VAL A 206 -6.00 -0.37 -6.27
N VAL A 207 -6.46 0.76 -6.83
CA VAL A 207 -6.64 2.02 -6.09
C VAL A 207 -8.13 2.24 -5.86
N VAL A 208 -8.51 2.44 -4.59
CA VAL A 208 -9.89 2.73 -4.16
C VAL A 208 -9.90 4.08 -3.48
N PHE A 209 -10.63 5.05 -4.03
CA PHE A 209 -10.87 6.34 -3.35
C PHE A 209 -12.05 6.23 -2.39
N LEU A 210 -11.90 6.88 -1.23
CA LEU A 210 -12.91 6.93 -0.19
C LEU A 210 -13.57 8.31 -0.24
N ASP A 211 -14.74 8.35 -0.87
CA ASP A 211 -15.57 9.55 -0.87
C ASP A 211 -16.38 9.67 0.44
N PRO A 212 -16.67 10.89 0.90
CA PRO A 212 -17.67 11.11 1.95
C PRO A 212 -19.03 10.51 1.57
N PRO A 213 -19.87 10.16 2.55
CA PRO A 213 -21.22 9.67 2.28
C PRO A 213 -22.01 10.70 1.46
N GLY A 214 -22.70 10.24 0.43
CA GLY A 214 -23.44 11.09 -0.50
C GLY A 214 -23.19 10.69 -1.95
N ARG A 215 -23.43 11.64 -2.87
CA ARG A 215 -23.15 11.43 -4.30
C ARG A 215 -21.64 11.26 -4.52
N PRO A 216 -21.23 10.35 -5.42
CA PRO A 216 -19.82 10.22 -5.80
C PRO A 216 -19.25 11.57 -6.20
N LYS A 217 -18.01 11.82 -5.81
CA LYS A 217 -17.34 13.12 -6.05
C LYS A 217 -17.34 13.52 -7.53
N ARG A 218 -17.20 12.56 -8.44
CA ARG A 218 -17.31 12.77 -9.90
C ARG A 218 -18.65 13.40 -10.29
N GLU A 219 -19.75 12.89 -9.74
CA GLU A 219 -21.10 13.39 -10.06
C GLU A 219 -21.26 14.83 -9.56
N VAL A 220 -20.79 15.11 -8.34
CA VAL A 220 -20.82 16.45 -7.75
C VAL A 220 -20.06 17.46 -8.61
N LEU A 221 -18.88 17.10 -9.11
CA LEU A 221 -18.07 17.97 -9.98
C LEU A 221 -18.74 18.23 -11.33
N LEU A 222 -19.37 17.22 -11.93
CA LEU A 222 -20.08 17.37 -13.19
C LEU A 222 -21.31 18.28 -13.06
N ILE A 223 -22.10 18.12 -11.98
CA ILE A 223 -23.25 19.00 -11.70
C ILE A 223 -22.80 20.46 -11.57
N TYR A 224 -21.68 20.68 -10.87
CA TYR A 224 -21.12 22.01 -10.69
C TYR A 224 -20.76 22.68 -12.04
N CYS A 225 -20.15 21.93 -12.95
CA CYS A 225 -19.81 22.42 -14.29
C CYS A 225 -21.05 22.80 -15.12
N VAL A 226 -22.12 21.99 -15.03
CA VAL A 226 -23.38 22.23 -15.76
C VAL A 226 -24.13 23.45 -15.22
N GLN A 227 -24.08 23.68 -13.91
CA GLN A 227 -24.78 24.80 -13.26
C GLN A 227 -24.04 26.14 -13.34
N SER A 228 -22.78 26.17 -13.82
CA SER A 228 -21.97 27.39 -13.95
C SER A 228 -21.31 27.54 -15.34
N PRO A 229 -22.06 27.70 -16.45
CA PRO A 229 -21.49 27.73 -17.79
C PRO A 229 -20.72 29.02 -18.15
N SER A 230 -20.80 30.08 -17.32
CA SER A 230 -20.39 31.44 -17.68
C SER A 230 -19.25 32.07 -16.88
N MET A 231 -18.45 31.27 -16.16
CA MET A 231 -17.17 31.77 -15.65
C MET A 231 -16.05 31.31 -16.56
N GLY A 232 -15.53 32.21 -17.39
CA GLY A 232 -14.14 32.11 -17.82
C GLY A 232 -13.28 32.09 -16.55
N ILE A 233 -12.84 30.90 -16.14
CA ILE A 233 -12.08 30.70 -14.90
C ILE A 233 -10.69 31.29 -15.12
N THR A 234 -10.58 32.59 -14.94
CA THR A 234 -9.31 33.21 -14.56
C THR A 234 -8.98 32.70 -13.16
N ALA A 235 -7.73 32.28 -12.96
CA ALA A 235 -7.23 31.55 -11.79
C ALA A 235 -7.37 32.26 -10.42
N THR A 236 -8.11 33.36 -10.34
CA THR A 236 -8.19 34.27 -9.21
C THR A 236 -9.56 34.29 -8.50
N GLN A 237 -10.60 33.65 -9.02
CA GLN A 237 -11.89 33.57 -8.32
C GLN A 237 -12.26 32.12 -8.03
N ARG A 238 -11.79 31.61 -6.89
CA ARG A 238 -12.28 30.37 -6.29
C ARG A 238 -13.63 30.67 -5.63
N PRO A 239 -14.74 30.05 -6.06
CA PRO A 239 -15.95 30.03 -5.25
C PRO A 239 -15.66 29.22 -3.98
N VAL A 240 -16.00 29.79 -2.84
CA VAL A 240 -15.76 29.25 -1.51
C VAL A 240 -16.73 28.09 -1.25
N ILE A 241 -16.46 26.93 -1.84
CA ILE A 241 -16.65 25.69 -1.10
C ILE A 241 -15.41 25.61 -0.21
N SER A 242 -15.55 26.04 1.04
CA SER A 242 -14.50 25.95 2.06
C SER A 242 -14.24 24.47 2.41
N ILE A 243 -13.68 23.70 1.47
CA ILE A 243 -12.76 22.64 1.84
C ILE A 243 -11.46 23.39 2.12
N LYS A 244 -11.25 23.78 3.38
CA LYS A 244 -9.94 24.23 3.89
C LYS A 244 -8.92 23.10 3.66
N ARG A 245 -8.46 22.90 2.43
CA ARG A 245 -7.24 22.13 2.15
C ARG A 245 -6.10 23.03 2.56
N HIS A 246 -5.75 22.98 3.85
CA HIS A 246 -4.44 23.43 4.31
C HIS A 246 -3.38 22.70 3.48
N ARG A 247 -2.16 23.22 3.40
CA ARG A 247 -1.01 22.52 2.82
C ARG A 247 -0.67 21.26 3.67
N SER A 248 -1.58 20.30 3.72
CA SER A 248 -1.50 19.04 4.43
C SER A 248 -0.53 18.15 3.65
N ARG A 249 0.43 17.53 4.34
CA ARG A 249 1.26 16.49 3.72
C ARG A 249 0.38 15.24 3.53
N CYS A 250 0.45 14.62 2.34
CA CYS A 250 -0.09 13.27 2.18
C CYS A 250 0.68 12.33 3.09
N CYS A 251 -0.03 11.58 3.94
CA CYS A 251 0.55 10.56 4.79
C CYS A 251 -0.06 9.21 4.43
N CYS A 252 0.65 8.14 4.77
CA CYS A 252 0.24 6.79 4.45
C CYS A 252 0.62 5.85 5.59
N GLN A 253 -0.26 4.90 5.88
CA GLN A 253 0.04 3.78 6.74
C GLN A 253 -0.02 2.52 5.90
N LEU A 254 1.10 1.83 5.82
CA LEU A 254 1.22 0.56 5.14
C LEU A 254 0.96 -0.55 6.15
N HIS A 255 0.03 -1.45 5.84
CA HIS A 255 -0.21 -2.64 6.63
C HIS A 255 0.56 -3.80 5.99
N PHE A 256 1.75 -4.09 6.53
CA PHE A 256 2.46 -5.35 6.35
C PHE A 256 2.46 -6.10 7.68
N SER A 257 2.16 -7.39 7.63
CA SER A 257 2.68 -8.31 8.64
C SER A 257 4.10 -8.67 8.24
N ARG A 258 5.09 -7.88 8.67
CA ARG A 258 6.43 -8.46 8.80
C ARG A 258 6.29 -9.51 9.89
N VAL A 259 6.55 -10.77 9.55
CA VAL A 259 6.84 -11.80 10.54
C VAL A 259 7.93 -11.21 11.43
N SER A 260 7.54 -10.88 12.65
CA SER A 260 8.45 -10.66 13.75
C SER A 260 9.16 -12.00 13.94
N SER A 261 10.33 -12.18 13.35
CA SER A 261 11.35 -13.06 13.90
C SER A 261 11.79 -12.47 15.24
N GLN A 262 10.91 -12.58 16.24
CA GLN A 262 11.32 -12.61 17.64
C GLN A 262 11.81 -14.03 17.88
N GLU A 263 13.13 -14.18 17.77
CA GLU A 263 13.86 -15.27 18.40
C GLU A 263 13.44 -15.36 19.87
N ARG A 264 12.97 -16.54 20.30
CA ARG A 264 13.28 -17.08 21.62
C ARG A 264 14.19 -18.27 21.41
#